data_AF-A0A7S0GHL7-F1
#
_entry.id   AF-A0A7S0GHL7-F1
#
_cell.length_a   1.000
_cell.length_b   1.000
_cell.length_c   1.000
_cell.angle_alpha   90.00
_cell.angle_beta   90.00
_cell.angle_gamma   90.00
#
_symmetry.space_group_name_H-M   'P 1'
#
loop_
_entity.id
_entity.type
_entity.pdbx_description
1 polymer ?
#
loop_
_entity_poly.entity_id
_entity_poly.type
_entity_poly.pdbx_seq_one_letter_code
_entity_poly.pdbx_strand_id
1 'polypeptide(L)'
;VKNSSKRGIGDDIKDDIDCNGWDRVEVRDAFAIILDNLSESRNEISKLGATMRKHISSSTRDKNSKSIQELSIRLHQLTSDLWLKQEQIIVPSVALLVPLVEQKSFNNQVLRKMGIFDSRLYLVGMYDAIWEGNKELSDNCFDSTIDFYDEKELFLEIIPKVPRLMINRWRKKLYLPRAGMLDMVQK
;
A
#
# COMPACT_ATOMS: atom_id res chain seq x y z
N VAL A 1 -57.07 14.05 -40.31
CA VAL A 1 -57.13 12.98 -39.30
C VAL A 1 -56.17 13.34 -38.18
N LYS A 2 -56.71 13.71 -37.02
CA LYS A 2 -55.97 14.06 -35.81
C LYS A 2 -55.45 12.77 -35.17
N ASN A 3 -54.23 12.77 -34.65
CA ASN A 3 -53.86 11.91 -33.52
C ASN A 3 -52.77 12.58 -32.69
N SER A 4 -53.27 13.31 -31.69
CA SER A 4 -52.60 13.72 -30.48
C SER A 4 -52.43 12.52 -29.54
N SER A 5 -51.20 12.27 -29.05
CA SER A 5 -50.98 11.45 -27.86
C SER A 5 -49.97 12.13 -26.95
N LYS A 6 -50.50 12.98 -26.07
CA LYS A 6 -49.87 13.37 -24.79
C LYS A 6 -49.98 12.18 -23.84
N ARG A 7 -48.87 11.75 -23.24
CA ARG A 7 -48.77 11.07 -21.92
C ARG A 7 -47.42 11.53 -21.35
N GLY A 8 -47.39 12.47 -20.41
CA GLY A 8 -47.59 12.27 -18.96
C GLY A 8 -46.20 12.02 -18.37
N ILE A 9 -45.47 13.04 -17.91
CA ILE A 9 -45.49 13.56 -16.52
C ILE A 9 -45.92 12.48 -15.51
N GLY A 10 -44.89 11.87 -14.93
CA GLY A 10 -44.82 11.16 -13.65
C GLY A 10 -43.32 11.06 -13.41
N ASP A 11 -42.67 11.91 -12.60
CA ASP A 11 -43.01 12.28 -11.23
C ASP A 11 -43.46 11.06 -10.43
N ASP A 12 -42.64 10.02 -10.51
CA ASP A 12 -42.55 8.92 -9.55
C ASP A 12 -41.07 8.68 -9.25
N ILE A 13 -40.38 9.71 -8.73
CA ILE A 13 -39.27 9.46 -7.80
C ILE A 13 -39.97 8.92 -6.56
N LYS A 14 -40.15 7.61 -6.52
CA LYS A 14 -40.52 6.93 -5.30
C LYS A 14 -39.40 7.21 -4.32
N ASP A 15 -39.72 8.00 -3.31
CA ASP A 15 -39.02 8.06 -2.05
C ASP A 15 -38.98 6.64 -1.49
N ASP A 16 -37.98 5.88 -1.90
CA ASP A 16 -37.58 4.62 -1.27
C ASP A 16 -37.01 5.00 0.10
N ILE A 17 -37.94 5.18 1.04
CA ILE A 17 -37.70 5.24 2.48
C ILE A 17 -37.07 3.90 2.86
N ASP A 18 -35.73 3.88 2.85
CA ASP A 18 -34.96 2.77 3.37
C ASP A 18 -35.23 2.64 4.88
N CYS A 19 -35.42 1.40 5.31
CA CYS A 19 -36.02 0.98 6.58
C CYS A 19 -35.23 1.32 7.85
N ASN A 20 -34.29 2.26 7.81
CA ASN A 20 -33.43 2.62 8.93
C ASN A 20 -33.64 4.04 9.45
N GLY A 21 -34.46 4.88 8.82
CA GLY A 21 -34.83 6.20 9.36
C GLY A 21 -33.72 7.26 9.33
N TRP A 22 -32.66 7.04 8.55
CA TRP A 22 -31.63 8.04 8.29
C TRP A 22 -31.89 8.60 6.90
N ASP A 23 -32.07 9.91 6.79
CA ASP A 23 -32.23 10.56 5.49
C ASP A 23 -30.92 10.37 4.69
N ARG A 24 -31.03 9.94 3.43
CA ARG A 24 -29.87 9.76 2.54
C ARG A 24 -29.10 11.08 2.38
N VAL A 25 -29.77 12.21 2.52
CA VAL A 25 -29.15 13.54 2.52
C VAL A 25 -28.25 13.73 3.73
N GLU A 26 -28.70 13.36 4.92
CA GLU A 26 -27.91 13.49 6.17
C GLU A 26 -26.65 12.62 6.14
N VAL A 27 -26.77 11.37 5.67
CA VAL A 27 -25.62 10.46 5.56
C VAL A 27 -24.58 11.01 4.58
N ARG A 28 -25.02 11.51 3.42
CA ARG A 28 -24.12 12.10 2.42
C ARG A 28 -23.36 13.30 2.99
N ASP A 29 -24.07 14.19 3.68
CA ASP A 29 -23.49 15.41 4.21
C ASP A 29 -22.51 15.09 5.36
N ALA A 30 -22.83 14.10 6.19
CA ALA A 30 -21.90 13.56 7.19
C ALA A 30 -20.61 12.99 6.55
N PHE A 31 -20.74 12.22 5.47
CA PHE A 31 -19.57 11.72 4.72
C PHE A 31 -18.74 12.85 4.11
N ALA A 32 -19.39 13.87 3.53
CA ALA A 32 -18.69 15.02 2.97
C ALA A 32 -17.84 15.72 4.04
N ILE A 33 -18.41 15.97 5.22
CA ILE A 33 -17.69 16.56 6.36
C ILE A 33 -16.48 15.70 6.76
N ILE A 34 -16.62 14.38 6.81
CA ILE A 34 -15.51 13.48 7.15
C ILE A 34 -14.40 13.54 6.09
N LEU A 35 -14.75 13.57 4.81
CA LEU A 35 -13.79 13.67 3.72
C LEU A 35 -13.05 15.01 3.72
N ASP A 36 -13.75 16.11 3.98
CA ASP A 36 -13.16 17.44 4.11
C ASP A 36 -12.19 17.49 5.30
N ASN A 37 -12.58 16.95 6.45
CA ASN A 37 -11.71 16.84 7.63
C ASN A 37 -10.45 16.00 7.35
N LEU A 38 -10.57 14.92 6.58
CA LEU A 38 -9.42 14.11 6.16
C LEU A 38 -8.50 14.89 5.22
N SER A 39 -9.05 15.67 4.30
CA SER A 39 -8.28 16.53 3.39
C SER A 39 -7.52 17.60 4.17
N GLU A 40 -8.17 18.26 5.13
CA GLU A 40 -7.56 19.25 6.01
C GLU A 40 -6.42 18.63 6.84
N SER A 41 -6.66 17.47 7.43
CA SER A 41 -5.65 16.74 8.21
C SER A 41 -4.43 16.36 7.35
N ARG A 42 -4.63 15.94 6.09
CA ARG A 42 -3.52 15.68 5.15
C ARG A 42 -2.73 16.94 4.84
N ASN A 43 -3.41 18.07 4.66
CA ASN A 43 -2.77 19.35 4.42
C ASN A 43 -1.95 19.80 5.65
N GLU A 44 -2.46 19.59 6.86
CA GLU A 44 -1.75 19.89 8.10
C GLU A 44 -0.50 19.01 8.26
N ILE A 45 -0.62 17.69 8.03
CA ILE A 45 0.51 16.75 8.04
C ILE A 45 1.59 17.18 7.04
N SER A 46 1.20 17.59 5.83
CA SER A 46 2.13 18.07 4.81
C SER A 46 2.87 19.35 5.26
N LYS A 47 2.15 20.31 5.85
CA LYS A 47 2.72 21.54 6.42
C LYS A 47 3.68 21.23 7.58
N LEU A 48 3.28 20.37 8.52
CA LEU A 48 4.12 19.95 9.65
C LEU A 48 5.37 19.24 9.18
N GLY A 49 5.26 18.33 8.20
CA GLY A 49 6.40 17.65 7.60
C GLY A 49 7.36 18.61 6.91
N ALA A 50 6.86 19.64 6.21
CA ALA A 50 7.70 20.68 5.62
C ALA A 50 8.44 21.52 6.68
N THR A 51 7.74 21.91 7.75
CA THR A 51 8.33 22.64 8.88
C THR A 51 9.39 21.80 9.60
N MET A 52 9.11 20.53 9.87
CA MET A 52 10.05 19.60 10.49
C MET A 52 11.30 19.40 9.63
N ARG A 53 11.15 19.22 8.32
CA ARG A 53 12.29 19.16 7.39
C ARG A 53 13.14 20.44 7.45
N LYS A 54 12.52 21.62 7.49
CA LYS A 54 13.22 22.90 7.62
C LYS A 54 14.04 22.98 8.91
N HIS A 55 13.49 22.54 10.04
CA HIS A 55 14.21 22.50 11.32
C HIS A 55 15.37 21.49 11.32
N ILE A 56 15.22 20.34 10.66
CA ILE A 56 16.28 19.34 10.51
C ILE A 56 17.42 19.87 9.61
N SER A 57 17.10 20.58 8.52
CA SER A 57 18.10 21.12 7.60
C SER A 57 18.84 22.35 8.15
N SER A 58 18.26 23.08 9.11
CA SER A 58 18.96 24.20 9.76
C SER A 58 20.02 23.69 10.76
N SER A 59 21.28 24.12 10.58
CA SER A 59 22.51 23.63 11.25
C SER A 59 22.59 23.78 12.78
N THR A 60 21.53 24.18 13.47
CA THR A 60 21.48 24.36 14.94
C THR A 60 20.81 23.17 15.63
N ARG A 61 21.51 22.03 15.70
CA ARG A 61 20.99 20.75 16.24
C ARG A 61 20.43 20.86 17.66
N ASP A 62 21.11 21.57 18.56
CA ASP A 62 20.74 21.55 19.98
C ASP A 62 19.54 22.44 20.32
N LYS A 63 19.34 23.55 19.59
CA LYS A 63 18.19 24.45 19.79
C LYS A 63 16.90 23.93 19.16
N ASN A 64 17.02 23.11 18.12
CA ASN A 64 15.87 22.60 17.38
C ASN A 64 15.34 21.26 17.91
N SER A 65 16.08 20.57 18.78
CA SER A 65 15.72 19.23 19.27
C SER A 65 14.34 19.18 19.94
N LYS A 66 14.04 20.12 20.84
CA LYS A 66 12.74 20.22 21.52
C LYS A 66 11.59 20.53 20.55
N SER A 67 11.81 21.46 19.62
CA SER A 67 10.82 21.80 18.59
C SER A 67 10.57 20.63 17.63
N ILE A 68 11.61 19.89 17.23
CA ILE A 68 11.49 18.68 16.42
C ILE A 68 10.71 17.59 17.18
N GLN A 69 10.96 17.43 18.48
CA GLN A 69 10.23 16.47 19.31
C GLN A 69 8.73 16.81 19.39
N GLU A 70 8.39 18.07 19.67
CA GLU A 70 6.99 18.55 19.70
C GLU A 70 6.30 18.36 18.34
N LEU A 71 6.97 18.73 17.24
CA LEU A 71 6.46 18.51 15.89
C LEU A 71 6.27 17.03 15.58
N SER A 72 7.17 16.16 16.05
CA SER A 72 7.07 14.71 15.87
C SER A 72 5.88 14.12 16.63
N ILE A 73 5.66 14.56 17.87
CA ILE A 73 4.49 14.12 18.67
C ILE A 73 3.20 14.54 17.98
N ARG A 74 3.10 15.80 17.55
CA ARG A 74 1.91 16.31 16.86
C ARG A 74 1.67 15.61 15.52
N LEU A 75 2.73 15.38 14.75
CA LEU A 75 2.68 14.62 13.50
C LEU A 75 2.16 13.20 13.74
N HIS A 76 2.66 12.54 14.77
CA HIS A 76 2.23 11.18 15.13
C HIS A 76 0.75 11.15 15.54
N GLN A 77 0.32 12.08 16.39
CA GLN A 77 -1.08 12.18 16.83
C GLN A 77 -2.03 12.38 15.64
N LEU A 78 -1.73 13.34 14.76
CA LEU A 78 -2.54 13.62 13.56
C LEU A 78 -2.56 12.45 12.59
N THR A 79 -1.42 11.79 12.39
CA THR A 79 -1.33 10.62 11.50
C THR A 79 -2.12 9.45 12.05
N SER A 80 -2.08 9.22 13.38
CA SER A 80 -2.83 8.17 14.06
C SER A 80 -4.34 8.39 13.96
N ASP A 81 -4.81 9.63 14.21
CA ASP A 81 -6.23 9.98 14.07
C ASP A 81 -6.72 9.84 12.62
N LEU A 82 -5.93 10.33 11.66
CA LEU A 82 -6.23 10.17 10.23
C LEU A 82 -6.30 8.70 9.82
N TRP A 83 -5.40 7.88 10.33
CA TRP A 83 -5.38 6.44 10.11
C TRP A 83 -6.65 5.78 10.66
N LEU A 84 -7.01 6.08 11.90
CA LEU A 84 -8.22 5.54 12.53
C LEU A 84 -9.48 5.89 11.75
N LYS A 85 -9.64 7.14 11.33
CA LYS A 85 -10.78 7.58 10.50
C LYS A 85 -10.85 6.85 9.17
N GLN A 86 -9.71 6.62 8.52
CA GLN A 86 -9.66 5.87 7.26
C GLN A 86 -10.04 4.40 7.46
N GLU A 87 -9.40 3.71 8.40
CA GLU A 87 -9.58 2.27 8.61
C GLU A 87 -10.93 1.92 9.23
N GLN A 88 -11.47 2.74 10.12
CA GLN A 88 -12.71 2.42 10.84
C GLN A 88 -13.97 2.94 10.15
N ILE A 89 -13.86 4.02 9.35
CA ILE A 89 -15.03 4.66 8.76
C ILE A 89 -15.00 4.52 7.24
N ILE A 90 -13.96 5.04 6.58
CA ILE A 90 -13.93 5.10 5.11
C ILE A 90 -13.85 3.70 4.49
N VAL A 91 -12.89 2.88 4.93
CA VAL A 91 -12.66 1.55 4.34
C VAL A 91 -13.92 0.67 4.45
N PRO A 92 -14.58 0.52 5.61
CA PRO A 92 -15.80 -0.30 5.72
C PRO A 92 -16.94 0.26 4.87
N SER A 93 -17.10 1.58 4.83
CA SER A 93 -18.20 2.22 4.10
C SER A 93 -18.05 2.03 2.58
N VAL A 94 -16.83 2.20 2.06
CA VAL A 94 -16.53 1.89 0.66
C VAL A 94 -16.71 0.40 0.39
N ALA A 95 -16.32 -0.47 1.32
CA ALA A 95 -16.48 -1.92 1.17
C ALA A 95 -17.96 -2.37 1.12
N LEU A 96 -18.88 -1.62 1.73
CA LEU A 96 -20.32 -1.86 1.65
C LEU A 96 -20.93 -1.37 0.33
N LEU A 97 -20.42 -0.27 -0.22
CA LEU A 97 -20.98 0.37 -1.42
C LEU A 97 -20.42 -0.20 -2.73
N VAL A 98 -19.16 -0.63 -2.73
CA VAL A 98 -18.46 -1.06 -3.95
C VAL A 98 -18.55 -2.57 -4.11
N PRO A 99 -18.83 -3.11 -5.31
CA PRO A 99 -18.82 -4.56 -5.54
C PRO A 99 -17.47 -5.21 -5.21
N LEU A 100 -17.50 -6.44 -4.66
CA LEU A 100 -16.30 -7.18 -4.26
C LEU A 100 -15.30 -7.37 -5.42
N VAL A 101 -15.78 -7.49 -6.66
CA VAL A 101 -14.93 -7.63 -7.86
C VAL A 101 -14.09 -6.37 -8.08
N GLU A 102 -14.69 -5.19 -7.93
CA GLU A 102 -14.01 -3.90 -8.08
C GLU A 102 -13.02 -3.66 -6.93
N GLN A 103 -13.41 -3.98 -5.69
CA GLN A 103 -12.50 -3.92 -4.55
C GLN A 103 -11.25 -4.78 -4.77
N LYS A 104 -11.41 -6.02 -5.25
CA LYS A 104 -10.29 -6.92 -5.58
C LYS A 104 -9.42 -6.36 -6.70
N SER A 105 -10.02 -5.81 -7.75
CA SER A 105 -9.30 -5.19 -8.86
C SER A 105 -8.46 -4.00 -8.37
N PHE A 106 -9.06 -3.11 -7.59
CA PHE A 106 -8.39 -1.96 -7.00
C PHE A 106 -7.24 -2.38 -6.09
N ASN A 107 -7.47 -3.32 -5.17
CA ASN A 107 -6.43 -3.83 -4.27
C ASN A 107 -5.25 -4.43 -5.05
N ASN A 108 -5.51 -5.18 -6.12
CA ASN A 108 -4.45 -5.69 -6.99
C ASN A 108 -3.67 -4.56 -7.69
N GLN A 109 -4.33 -3.48 -8.11
CA GLN A 109 -3.65 -2.32 -8.69
C GLN A 109 -2.78 -1.60 -7.66
N VAL A 110 -3.29 -1.40 -6.44
CA VAL A 110 -2.53 -0.80 -5.34
C VAL A 110 -1.30 -1.64 -5.00
N LEU A 111 -1.47 -2.96 -4.83
CA LEU A 111 -0.35 -3.89 -4.58
C LEU A 111 0.70 -3.86 -5.70
N ARG A 112 0.29 -3.66 -6.97
CA ARG A 112 1.21 -3.44 -8.10
C ARG A 112 1.96 -2.13 -7.97
N LYS A 113 1.26 -1.02 -7.69
CA LYS A 113 1.89 0.30 -7.55
C LYS A 113 2.82 0.40 -6.34
N MET A 114 2.55 -0.35 -5.28
CA MET A 114 3.44 -0.43 -4.11
C MET A 114 4.70 -1.28 -4.35
N GLY A 115 4.87 -1.91 -5.52
CA GLY A 115 6.05 -2.74 -5.81
C GLY A 115 6.10 -4.06 -5.02
N ILE A 116 5.04 -4.43 -4.29
CA ILE A 116 4.97 -5.68 -3.51
C ILE A 116 4.99 -6.91 -4.42
N PHE A 117 4.55 -6.78 -5.66
CA PHE A 117 4.70 -7.86 -6.63
C PHE A 117 6.13 -8.01 -7.14
N ASP A 118 6.89 -6.91 -7.23
CA ASP A 118 8.29 -6.92 -7.63
C ASP A 118 9.20 -7.42 -6.49
N SER A 119 8.85 -7.18 -5.23
CA SER A 119 9.58 -7.74 -4.07
C SER A 119 9.71 -9.28 -4.11
N ARG A 120 8.77 -9.97 -4.77
CA ARG A 120 8.84 -11.43 -5.00
C ARG A 120 9.99 -11.81 -5.91
N LEU A 121 10.30 -11.00 -6.91
CA LEU A 121 11.43 -11.24 -7.82
C LEU A 121 12.75 -11.01 -7.10
N TYR A 122 12.84 -9.93 -6.31
CA TYR A 122 14.01 -9.69 -5.47
C TYR A 122 14.24 -10.82 -4.48
N LEU A 123 13.18 -11.35 -3.86
CA LEU A 123 13.29 -12.47 -2.94
C LEU A 123 13.73 -13.76 -3.63
N VAL A 124 13.30 -14.00 -4.87
CA VAL A 124 13.82 -15.11 -5.68
C VAL A 124 15.30 -14.89 -5.99
N GLY A 125 15.69 -13.71 -6.46
CA GLY A 125 17.10 -13.40 -6.75
C GLY A 125 18.02 -13.55 -5.52
N MET A 126 17.56 -13.09 -4.35
CA MET A 126 18.29 -13.25 -3.10
C MET A 126 18.42 -14.72 -2.70
N TYR A 127 17.35 -15.51 -2.86
CA TYR A 127 17.41 -16.95 -2.61
C TYR A 127 18.36 -17.68 -3.56
N ASP A 128 18.32 -17.33 -4.85
CA ASP A 128 19.18 -17.92 -5.87
C ASP A 128 20.65 -17.57 -5.58
N ALA A 129 20.96 -16.31 -5.25
CA ALA A 129 22.30 -15.88 -4.86
C ALA A 129 22.85 -16.63 -3.63
N ILE A 130 22.05 -16.76 -2.57
CA ILE A 130 22.46 -17.47 -1.33
C ILE A 130 22.68 -18.96 -1.61
N TRP A 131 21.85 -19.60 -2.45
CA TRP A 131 21.94 -21.04 -2.70
C TRP A 131 22.93 -21.43 -3.80
N GLU A 132 23.16 -20.57 -4.79
CA GLU A 132 24.08 -20.79 -5.91
C GLU A 132 25.50 -20.32 -5.57
N GLY A 133 25.66 -19.20 -4.85
CA GLY A 133 26.96 -18.76 -4.32
C GLY A 133 27.62 -19.82 -3.42
N ASN A 134 26.80 -20.59 -2.69
CA ASN A 134 27.26 -21.73 -1.88
C ASN A 134 27.81 -22.91 -2.71
N LYS A 135 27.49 -23.04 -4.00
CA LYS A 135 28.02 -24.10 -4.87
C LYS A 135 29.36 -23.72 -5.50
N GLU A 136 29.52 -22.49 -5.94
CA GLU A 136 30.74 -22.05 -6.65
C GLU A 136 31.94 -21.85 -5.71
N LEU A 137 31.71 -21.46 -4.45
CA LEU A 137 32.76 -21.33 -3.43
C LEU A 137 33.22 -22.68 -2.84
N SER A 138 32.39 -23.72 -2.89
CA SER A 138 32.73 -25.07 -2.42
C SER A 138 33.86 -25.73 -3.22
N ASP A 139 34.04 -25.34 -4.47
CA ASP A 139 34.96 -26.01 -5.38
C ASP A 139 36.31 -25.29 -5.56
N ASN A 140 36.47 -24.03 -5.11
CA ASN A 140 37.64 -23.21 -5.51
C ASN A 140 38.24 -22.21 -4.49
N CYS A 141 37.94 -22.23 -3.17
CA CYS A 141 38.65 -21.33 -2.25
C CYS A 141 39.01 -21.96 -0.90
N PHE A 142 40.29 -21.83 -0.53
CA PHE A 142 40.91 -22.30 0.71
C PHE A 142 40.76 -21.29 1.88
N ASP A 143 40.07 -20.16 1.68
CA ASP A 143 39.95 -19.13 2.72
C ASP A 143 38.66 -18.30 2.57
N SER A 144 37.54 -18.76 3.15
CA SER A 144 36.32 -17.95 3.39
C SER A 144 35.27 -18.73 4.18
N THR A 145 35.56 -19.09 5.43
CA THR A 145 34.64 -19.91 6.26
C THR A 145 33.71 -19.07 7.15
N ILE A 146 33.80 -17.73 7.15
CA ILE A 146 33.15 -16.91 8.20
C ILE A 146 31.87 -16.18 7.77
N ASP A 147 31.64 -15.87 6.48
CA ASP A 147 30.55 -14.93 6.13
C ASP A 147 29.30 -15.56 5.45
N PHE A 148 29.39 -16.75 4.83
CA PHE A 148 28.29 -17.28 3.98
C PHE A 148 27.30 -18.25 4.65
N TYR A 149 27.72 -18.98 5.70
CA TYR A 149 26.79 -19.81 6.49
C TYR A 149 25.78 -18.94 7.24
N ASP A 150 26.23 -17.77 7.69
CA ASP A 150 25.42 -16.77 8.39
C ASP A 150 24.30 -16.21 7.49
N GLU A 151 24.56 -15.92 6.21
CA GLU A 151 23.54 -15.36 5.31
C GLU A 151 22.35 -16.30 5.09
N LYS A 152 22.61 -17.62 5.00
CA LYS A 152 21.56 -18.62 4.84
C LYS A 152 20.72 -18.74 6.10
N GLU A 153 21.34 -18.75 7.27
CA GLU A 153 20.63 -18.79 8.55
C GLU A 153 19.82 -17.51 8.77
N LEU A 154 20.43 -16.35 8.51
CA LEU A 154 19.80 -15.04 8.56
C LEU A 154 18.61 -14.94 7.60
N PHE A 155 18.71 -15.49 6.39
CA PHE A 155 17.59 -15.56 5.46
C PHE A 155 16.44 -16.41 6.01
N LEU A 156 16.74 -17.54 6.67
CA LEU A 156 15.72 -18.41 7.26
C LEU A 156 15.08 -17.79 8.51
N GLU A 157 15.81 -16.95 9.24
CA GLU A 157 15.32 -16.22 10.41
C GLU A 157 14.45 -15.02 10.00
N ILE A 158 14.98 -14.14 9.14
CA ILE A 158 14.33 -12.88 8.76
C ILE A 158 13.14 -13.12 7.82
N ILE A 159 13.26 -14.02 6.85
CA ILE A 159 12.22 -14.19 5.83
C ILE A 159 11.10 -15.11 6.37
N PRO A 160 9.83 -14.66 6.37
CA PRO A 160 8.73 -15.48 6.83
C PRO A 160 8.56 -16.78 6.03
N LYS A 161 8.01 -17.81 6.68
CA LYS A 161 7.90 -19.17 6.12
C LYS A 161 7.07 -19.24 4.83
N VAL A 162 5.98 -18.48 4.75
CA VAL A 162 5.06 -18.51 3.59
C VAL A 162 5.74 -17.99 2.31
N PRO A 163 6.40 -16.81 2.29
CA PRO A 163 7.22 -16.37 1.17
C PRO A 163 8.26 -17.41 0.75
N ARG A 164 8.99 -18.00 1.71
CA ARG A 164 10.01 -19.03 1.42
C ARG A 164 9.45 -20.22 0.63
N LEU A 165 8.29 -20.75 1.05
CA LEU A 165 7.63 -21.85 0.35
C LEU A 165 7.14 -21.46 -1.06
N MET A 166 6.91 -20.18 -1.30
CA MET A 166 6.44 -19.66 -2.59
C MET A 166 7.57 -19.35 -3.57
N ILE A 167 8.83 -19.30 -3.14
CA ILE A 167 9.98 -18.98 -3.98
C ILE A 167 10.02 -19.83 -5.25
N ASN A 168 9.91 -21.17 -5.14
CA ASN A 168 9.93 -22.06 -6.31
C ASN A 168 8.81 -21.76 -7.32
N ARG A 169 7.64 -21.36 -6.82
CA ARG A 169 6.49 -21.01 -7.66
C ARG A 169 6.70 -19.65 -8.33
N TRP A 170 7.25 -18.68 -7.61
CA TRP A 170 7.58 -17.36 -8.14
C TRP A 170 8.74 -17.44 -9.14
N ARG A 171 9.75 -18.26 -8.88
CA ARG A 171 10.85 -18.52 -9.81
C ARG A 171 10.32 -18.97 -11.17
N LYS A 172 9.46 -19.99 -11.18
CA LYS A 172 8.85 -20.52 -12.42
C LYS A 172 7.92 -19.54 -13.13
N LYS A 173 7.09 -18.80 -12.39
CA LYS A 173 6.02 -17.98 -12.98
C LYS A 173 6.42 -16.55 -13.30
N LEU A 174 7.40 -16.00 -12.59
CA LEU A 174 7.72 -14.57 -12.61
C LEU A 174 9.18 -14.33 -12.99
N TYR A 175 10.12 -15.07 -12.39
CA TYR A 175 11.55 -14.85 -12.59
C TYR A 175 12.05 -15.40 -13.92
N LEU A 176 11.87 -16.71 -14.18
CA LEU A 176 12.35 -17.36 -15.42
C LEU A 176 11.82 -16.71 -16.71
N PRO A 177 10.53 -16.32 -16.82
CA PRO A 177 10.06 -15.62 -18.02
C PRO A 177 10.71 -14.26 -18.25
N ARG A 178 11.10 -13.54 -17.18
CA ARG A 178 11.79 -12.25 -17.28
C ARG A 178 13.29 -12.42 -17.52
N ALA A 179 13.93 -13.38 -16.86
CA ALA A 179 15.36 -13.68 -17.02
C ALA A 179 15.65 -14.27 -18.41
N GLY A 180 14.80 -15.18 -18.91
CA GLY A 180 14.96 -15.76 -20.25
C GLY A 180 14.82 -14.77 -21.39
N MET A 181 14.21 -13.60 -21.17
CA MET A 181 14.22 -12.51 -22.15
C MET A 181 15.58 -11.80 -22.23
N LEU A 182 16.36 -11.75 -21.13
CA LEU A 182 17.71 -11.18 -21.14
C LEU A 182 18.70 -12.08 -21.90
N ASP A 183 18.57 -13.40 -21.75
CA ASP A 183 19.40 -14.38 -22.47
C ASP A 183 19.16 -14.39 -24.00
N MET A 184 17.98 -13.95 -24.45
CA MET A 184 17.66 -13.83 -25.88
C MET A 184 18.16 -12.53 -26.53
N VAL A 185 18.48 -11.50 -25.75
CA VAL A 185 18.99 -10.20 -26.27
C VAL A 185 20.50 -10.22 -26.49
N GLN A 186 21.21 -11.23 -25.96
CA GLN A 186 22.66 -11.40 -26.11
C GLN A 186 23.07 -12.38 -27.24
N LYS A 187 22.14 -12.78 -28.11
CA LYS A 187 22.43 -13.53 -29.35
C LYS A 187 22.17 -12.67 -30.57
#